data_AF-A0A0V8DXW1-F1
#
_entry.id   AF-A0A0V8DXW1-F1
#
_cell.length_a   1.000
_cell.length_b   1.000
_cell.length_c   1.000
_cell.angle_alpha   90.00
_cell.angle_beta   90.00
_cell.angle_gamma   90.00
#
_symmetry.space_group_name_H-M   'P 1'
#
loop_
_entity.id
_entity.type
_entity.pdbx_description
1 polymer ?
#
loop_
_entity_poly.entity_id
_entity_poly.type
_entity_poly.pdbx_seq_one_letter_code
_entity_poly.pdbx_strand_id
1 'polypeptide(L)'
;MQSMAKDIQEALSRREVPTGIYCTIHKEIELVRYKRPPSNEQGLLGDTELTEDGFQLTTDSFCSQCALEGIYQEQLGSRAEKVANSNYLKNSKHGKYKILKTQSLVGKKSLWLATFDSFKVATQNEQDILNQSRRIARDFSSNKEAFNVIFTGEAGRGKSHLAMAILQEINEQLKDDKKSCLFINTSELVREIKISWTYDDKKHEEERLTDLMRTVDYLVIDDLGTEASFQDKQAGDWIQAIIYNVFNVREGNTIITTNLQGSELKRAYNNKIISRILENSKGNIIKFEGITDKRMN
;
A
#
# COMPACT_ATOMS: atom_id res chain seq x y z
N MET A 1 -20.38 -13.52 39.34
CA MET A 1 -19.88 -13.56 37.95
C MET A 1 -19.04 -14.78 37.64
N GLN A 2 -18.06 -15.18 38.50
CA GLN A 2 -17.24 -16.38 38.24
C GLN A 2 -18.00 -17.72 38.29
N SER A 3 -19.08 -17.87 39.07
CA SER A 3 -19.86 -19.13 39.09
C SER A 3 -20.74 -19.31 37.85
N MET A 4 -21.48 -18.27 37.42
CA MET A 4 -22.26 -18.32 36.17
C MET A 4 -21.40 -18.58 34.94
N ALA A 5 -20.17 -18.05 34.88
CA ALA A 5 -19.25 -18.33 33.78
C ALA A 5 -18.82 -19.81 33.73
N LYS A 6 -18.69 -20.45 34.90
CA LYS A 6 -18.32 -21.86 35.04
C LYS A 6 -19.48 -22.80 34.67
N ASP A 7 -20.70 -22.45 35.07
CA ASP A 7 -21.92 -23.20 34.71
C ASP A 7 -22.24 -23.09 33.20
N ILE A 8 -21.98 -21.92 32.60
CA ILE A 8 -22.08 -21.72 31.14
C ILE A 8 -20.97 -22.50 30.41
N GLN A 9 -19.73 -22.52 30.93
CA GLN A 9 -18.63 -23.34 30.39
C GLN A 9 -18.97 -24.83 30.42
N GLU A 10 -19.53 -25.34 31.51
CA GLU A 10 -19.90 -26.75 31.65
C GLU A 10 -21.10 -27.12 30.75
N ALA A 11 -22.00 -26.17 30.48
CA ALA A 11 -23.09 -26.36 29.54
C ALA A 11 -22.63 -26.31 28.06
N LEU A 12 -21.61 -25.50 27.74
CA LEU A 12 -21.03 -25.39 26.41
C LEU A 12 -20.15 -26.60 26.06
N SER A 13 -19.34 -27.10 26.99
CA SER A 13 -18.49 -28.28 26.77
C SER A 13 -19.28 -29.56 26.48
N ARG A 14 -20.49 -29.69 27.03
CA ARG A 14 -21.42 -30.80 26.75
C ARG A 14 -22.03 -30.76 25.33
N ARG A 15 -21.77 -29.69 24.57
CA ARG A 15 -22.27 -29.47 23.21
C ARG A 15 -21.15 -29.43 22.17
N GLU A 16 -19.91 -29.66 22.56
CA GLU A 16 -18.77 -29.70 21.67
C GLU A 16 -18.74 -31.02 20.88
N VAL A 17 -18.52 -30.90 19.58
CA VAL A 17 -18.30 -32.03 18.66
C VAL A 17 -16.89 -31.91 18.11
N PRO A 18 -15.99 -32.85 18.45
CA PRO A 18 -14.64 -32.87 17.92
C PRO A 18 -14.63 -33.06 16.40
N THR A 19 -13.65 -32.47 15.72
CA THR A 19 -13.62 -32.42 14.24
C THR A 19 -12.52 -33.28 13.60
N GLY A 20 -11.61 -33.84 14.39
CA GLY A 20 -10.38 -34.50 13.95
C GLY A 20 -9.29 -33.54 13.47
N ILE A 21 -9.54 -32.22 13.49
CA ILE A 21 -8.60 -31.18 13.08
C ILE A 21 -8.02 -30.52 14.33
N TYR A 22 -6.70 -30.31 14.37
CA TYR A 22 -6.03 -29.72 15.52
C TYR A 22 -5.71 -28.24 15.30
N CYS A 23 -5.73 -27.47 16.39
CA CYS A 23 -5.37 -26.07 16.36
C CYS A 23 -3.91 -25.88 15.97
N THR A 24 -3.61 -24.89 15.14
CA THR A 24 -2.24 -24.57 14.72
C THR A 24 -1.43 -23.88 15.83
N ILE A 25 -2.11 -23.22 16.78
CA ILE A 25 -1.51 -22.53 17.93
C ILE A 25 -1.33 -23.52 19.09
N HIS A 26 -2.42 -24.15 19.52
CA HIS A 26 -2.41 -25.20 20.54
C HIS A 26 -2.47 -26.58 19.89
N LYS A 27 -1.31 -27.08 19.45
CA LYS A 27 -1.21 -28.30 18.63
C LYS A 27 -1.82 -29.57 19.26
N GLU A 28 -1.94 -29.59 20.58
CA GLU A 28 -2.56 -30.69 21.34
C GLU A 28 -4.08 -30.54 21.50
N ILE A 29 -4.66 -29.43 21.04
CA ILE A 29 -6.08 -29.12 21.19
C ILE A 29 -6.80 -29.34 19.86
N GLU A 30 -7.75 -30.27 19.89
CA GLU A 30 -8.65 -30.53 18.78
C GLU A 30 -9.68 -29.40 18.65
N LEU A 31 -9.94 -28.96 17.42
CA LEU A 31 -10.97 -27.99 17.10
C LEU A 31 -12.35 -28.63 17.29
N VAL A 32 -13.28 -27.85 17.85
CA VAL A 32 -14.64 -28.28 18.13
C VAL A 32 -15.65 -27.44 17.37
N ARG A 33 -16.76 -28.06 16.98
CA ARG A 33 -17.99 -27.39 16.52
C ARG A 33 -19.03 -27.49 17.64
N TYR A 34 -20.03 -26.62 17.67
CA TYR A 34 -21.05 -26.65 18.73
C TYR A 34 -22.40 -27.11 18.20
N LYS A 35 -23.04 -27.99 18.97
CA LYS A 35 -24.45 -28.32 18.83
C LYS A 35 -25.30 -27.16 19.34
N ARG A 36 -26.21 -26.67 18.51
CA ARG A 36 -27.22 -25.68 18.88
C ARG A 36 -28.63 -26.16 18.53
N PRO A 37 -29.66 -25.72 19.28
CA PRO A 37 -31.04 -26.00 18.91
C PRO A 37 -31.30 -25.53 17.47
N PRO A 38 -32.10 -26.27 16.69
CA PRO A 38 -32.40 -25.89 15.31
C PRO A 38 -33.09 -24.52 15.28
N SER A 39 -32.51 -23.56 14.53
CA SER A 39 -33.10 -22.23 14.34
C SER A 39 -33.85 -22.14 13.02
N ASN A 40 -35.03 -21.51 13.04
CA ASN A 40 -35.83 -21.25 11.84
C ASN A 40 -35.33 -20.02 11.03
N GLU A 41 -34.40 -19.25 11.58
CA GLU A 41 -33.71 -18.19 10.87
C GLU A 41 -32.56 -18.81 10.07
N GLN A 42 -32.64 -18.76 8.74
CA GLN A 42 -31.48 -18.97 7.88
C GLN A 42 -30.50 -17.81 8.13
N GLY A 43 -29.66 -17.95 9.15
CA GLY A 43 -28.58 -17.01 9.43
C GLY A 43 -27.59 -17.00 8.27
N LEU A 44 -27.01 -15.83 7.99
CA LEU A 44 -26.00 -15.56 6.92
C LEU A 44 -24.71 -16.40 6.99
N LEU A 45 -24.61 -17.37 7.90
CA LEU A 45 -23.51 -18.30 8.06
C LEU A 45 -24.14 -19.69 7.93
N GLY A 46 -24.04 -20.29 6.76
CA GLY A 46 -24.78 -21.51 6.43
C GLY A 46 -24.52 -22.62 7.45
N ASP A 47 -25.56 -23.12 8.10
CA ASP A 47 -25.50 -24.36 8.87
C ASP A 47 -26.00 -25.49 7.98
N THR A 48 -25.26 -26.58 7.86
CA THR A 48 -25.53 -27.61 6.84
C THR A 48 -25.77 -29.01 7.40
N GLU A 49 -25.52 -29.27 8.68
CA GLU A 49 -25.55 -30.64 9.24
C GLU A 49 -26.35 -30.71 10.55
N LEU A 50 -27.29 -31.66 10.58
CA LEU A 50 -28.03 -32.08 11.78
C LEU A 50 -27.35 -33.31 12.39
N THR A 51 -27.16 -33.30 13.70
CA THR A 51 -26.68 -34.47 14.44
C THR A 51 -27.82 -35.47 14.67
N GLU A 52 -27.49 -36.73 14.99
CA GLU A 52 -28.48 -37.80 15.23
C GLU A 52 -29.50 -37.47 16.33
N ASP A 53 -29.12 -36.61 17.28
CA ASP A 53 -29.94 -36.08 18.37
C ASP A 53 -30.76 -34.82 17.99
N GLY A 54 -30.78 -34.43 16.71
CA GLY A 54 -31.64 -33.36 16.18
C GLY A 54 -31.13 -31.93 16.40
N PHE A 55 -29.87 -31.75 16.79
CA PHE A 55 -29.23 -30.43 16.93
C PHE A 55 -28.50 -30.03 15.64
N GLN A 56 -28.40 -28.72 15.37
CA GLN A 56 -27.59 -28.18 14.27
C GLN A 56 -26.15 -27.98 14.71
N LEU A 57 -25.19 -28.28 13.83
CA LEU A 57 -23.78 -27.95 14.03
C LEU A 57 -23.42 -26.60 13.42
N THR A 58 -22.74 -25.75 14.21
CA THR A 58 -22.14 -24.51 13.70
C THR A 58 -21.19 -24.80 12.55
N THR A 59 -21.14 -23.99 11.48
CA THR A 59 -20.23 -24.26 10.35
C THR A 59 -18.77 -24.18 10.71
N ASP A 60 -18.40 -23.14 11.47
CA ASP A 60 -17.02 -22.91 11.84
C ASP A 60 -16.61 -23.80 13.02
N SER A 61 -15.42 -24.37 12.93
CA SER A 61 -14.74 -25.06 14.02
C SER A 61 -13.74 -24.11 14.70
N PHE A 62 -13.56 -24.26 16.02
CA PHE A 62 -12.66 -23.40 16.76
C PHE A 62 -11.99 -24.13 17.94
N CYS A 63 -10.86 -23.59 18.39
CA CYS A 63 -10.06 -24.10 19.50
C CYS A 63 -10.62 -23.55 20.82
N SER A 64 -11.01 -24.44 21.72
CA SER A 64 -11.53 -24.06 23.04
C SER A 64 -10.52 -23.24 23.85
N GLN A 65 -9.24 -23.59 23.79
CA GLN A 65 -8.18 -22.86 24.49
C GLN A 65 -7.93 -21.46 23.88
N CYS A 66 -7.93 -21.32 22.55
CA CYS A 66 -7.87 -20.01 21.89
C CYS A 66 -9.06 -19.12 22.26
N ALA A 67 -10.25 -19.69 22.45
CA ALA A 67 -11.42 -18.94 22.89
C ALA A 67 -11.27 -18.45 24.35
N LEU A 68 -10.70 -19.27 25.24
CA LEU A 68 -10.43 -18.90 26.63
C LEU A 68 -9.33 -17.84 26.78
N GLU A 69 -8.28 -17.96 25.98
CA GLU A 69 -7.17 -17.00 25.93
C GLU A 69 -7.55 -15.70 25.21
N GLY A 70 -8.76 -15.61 24.65
CA GLY A 70 -9.23 -14.44 23.93
C GLY A 70 -8.55 -14.26 22.57
N ILE A 71 -7.81 -15.24 22.06
CA ILE A 71 -7.07 -15.16 20.78
C ILE A 71 -8.03 -14.84 19.63
N TYR A 72 -9.21 -15.44 19.58
CA TYR A 72 -10.20 -15.10 18.54
C TYR A 72 -10.72 -13.68 18.69
N GLN A 73 -10.91 -13.18 19.93
CA GLN A 73 -11.34 -11.81 20.17
C GLN A 73 -10.23 -10.80 19.87
N GLU A 74 -8.98 -11.15 20.13
CA GLU A 74 -7.79 -10.37 19.77
C GLU A 74 -7.55 -10.39 18.25
N GLN A 75 -7.74 -11.52 17.58
CA GLN A 75 -7.66 -11.61 16.11
C GLN A 75 -8.81 -10.87 15.43
N LEU A 76 -10.05 -11.00 15.93
CA LEU A 76 -11.20 -10.24 15.46
C LEU A 76 -11.05 -8.76 15.77
N GLY A 77 -10.51 -8.40 16.94
CA GLY A 77 -10.15 -7.04 17.34
C GLY A 77 -9.08 -6.46 16.43
N SER A 78 -7.99 -7.18 16.19
CA SER A 78 -6.93 -6.81 15.25
C SER A 78 -7.47 -6.66 13.82
N ARG A 79 -8.36 -7.55 13.38
CA ARG A 79 -9.01 -7.43 12.06
C ARG A 79 -9.93 -6.22 12.01
N ALA A 80 -10.74 -6.00 13.04
CA ALA A 80 -11.62 -4.84 13.15
C ALA A 80 -10.82 -3.52 13.19
N GLU A 81 -9.70 -3.49 13.91
CA GLU A 81 -8.75 -2.37 13.96
C GLU A 81 -8.08 -2.14 12.60
N LYS A 82 -7.60 -3.20 11.94
CA LYS A 82 -7.05 -3.12 10.57
C LYS A 82 -8.09 -2.56 9.59
N VAL A 83 -9.34 -3.03 9.67
CA VAL A 83 -10.45 -2.54 8.85
C VAL A 83 -10.79 -1.08 9.19
N ALA A 84 -10.87 -0.73 10.47
CA ALA A 84 -11.16 0.63 10.93
C ALA A 84 -10.06 1.60 10.50
N ASN A 85 -8.79 1.23 10.64
CA ASN A 85 -7.65 2.02 10.18
C ASN A 85 -7.64 2.17 8.66
N SER A 86 -7.89 1.10 7.91
CA SER A 86 -8.04 1.14 6.45
C SER A 86 -9.18 2.08 6.02
N ASN A 87 -10.33 1.98 6.66
CA ASN A 87 -11.47 2.88 6.43
C ASN A 87 -11.15 4.33 6.79
N TYR A 88 -10.44 4.56 7.89
CA TYR A 88 -10.00 5.89 8.31
C TYR A 88 -9.08 6.50 7.26
N LEU A 89 -8.07 5.76 6.78
CA LEU A 89 -7.13 6.22 5.75
C LEU A 89 -7.83 6.49 4.40
N LYS A 90 -8.80 5.66 4.02
CA LYS A 90 -9.51 5.78 2.73
C LYS A 90 -10.55 6.90 2.71
N ASN A 91 -11.31 7.07 3.80
CA ASN A 91 -12.54 7.86 3.78
C ASN A 91 -12.47 9.17 4.55
N SER A 92 -11.53 9.32 5.50
CA SER A 92 -11.43 10.54 6.31
C SER A 92 -10.41 11.52 5.72
N LYS A 93 -10.67 12.83 5.85
CA LYS A 93 -9.72 13.87 5.41
C LYS A 93 -8.38 13.74 6.13
N HIS A 94 -8.41 13.52 7.46
CA HIS A 94 -7.21 13.36 8.28
C HIS A 94 -6.45 12.08 7.95
N GLY A 95 -7.15 11.00 7.63
CA GLY A 95 -6.54 9.75 7.20
C GLY A 95 -5.83 9.92 5.87
N LYS A 96 -6.51 10.49 4.86
CA LYS A 96 -5.91 10.76 3.55
C LYS A 96 -4.70 11.68 3.61
N TYR A 97 -4.77 12.77 4.38
CA TYR A 97 -3.64 13.67 4.62
C TYR A 97 -2.45 12.96 5.28
N LYS A 98 -2.71 12.00 6.20
CA LYS A 98 -1.68 11.22 6.90
C LYS A 98 -1.03 10.15 6.03
N ILE A 99 -1.63 9.74 4.90
CA ILE A 99 -1.07 8.70 4.02
C ILE A 99 0.36 9.06 3.62
N LEU A 100 0.60 10.32 3.23
CA LEU A 100 1.93 10.76 2.82
C LEU A 100 2.98 10.45 3.88
N LYS A 101 2.75 10.77 5.16
CA LYS A 101 3.72 10.56 6.24
C LYS A 101 3.79 9.13 6.77
N THR A 102 2.69 8.38 6.70
CA THR A 102 2.56 7.08 7.40
C THR A 102 2.70 5.86 6.49
N GLN A 103 2.48 6.03 5.18
CA GLN A 103 2.47 4.91 4.23
C GLN A 103 3.53 5.03 3.13
N SER A 104 4.19 6.18 3.00
CA SER A 104 5.20 6.38 1.96
C SER A 104 6.52 5.67 2.28
N LEU A 105 7.14 5.13 1.24
CA LEU A 105 8.46 4.51 1.26
C LEU A 105 9.46 5.47 0.62
N VAL A 106 10.03 6.39 1.41
CA VAL A 106 10.86 7.50 0.89
C VAL A 106 12.35 7.16 0.75
N GLY A 107 12.81 6.09 1.42
CA GLY A 107 14.23 5.73 1.50
C GLY A 107 15.03 6.73 2.33
N LYS A 108 15.52 7.81 1.70
CA LYS A 108 16.36 8.81 2.38
C LYS A 108 15.52 9.73 3.28
N LYS A 109 15.78 9.71 4.59
CA LYS A 109 15.08 10.56 5.58
C LYS A 109 15.17 12.06 5.29
N SER A 110 16.26 12.54 4.67
CA SER A 110 16.41 13.95 4.33
C SER A 110 15.38 14.46 3.32
N LEU A 111 14.77 13.59 2.51
CA LEU A 111 13.72 13.98 1.57
C LEU A 111 12.46 14.49 2.26
N TRP A 112 12.19 14.13 3.52
CA TRP A 112 11.09 14.72 4.28
C TRP A 112 11.23 16.24 4.48
N LEU A 113 12.45 16.77 4.39
CA LEU A 113 12.76 18.20 4.48
C LEU A 113 12.78 18.89 3.10
N ALA A 114 12.51 18.14 2.02
CA ALA A 114 12.50 18.67 0.67
C ALA A 114 11.24 19.51 0.43
N THR A 115 11.44 20.82 0.27
CA THR A 115 10.44 21.81 -0.13
C THR A 115 10.96 22.56 -1.34
N PHE A 116 10.11 23.38 -1.97
CA PHE A 116 10.57 24.25 -3.05
C PHE A 116 11.65 25.23 -2.58
N ASP A 117 11.57 25.69 -1.33
CA ASP A 117 12.51 26.68 -0.78
C ASP A 117 13.85 26.05 -0.38
N SER A 118 13.86 24.75 -0.04
CA SER A 118 15.12 24.03 0.23
C SER A 118 15.85 23.55 -1.02
N PHE A 119 15.26 23.74 -2.22
CA PHE A 119 15.94 23.45 -3.49
C PHE A 119 16.92 24.58 -3.85
N LYS A 120 18.22 24.31 -3.71
CA LYS A 120 19.28 25.28 -4.04
C LYS A 120 19.33 25.53 -5.56
N VAL A 121 19.20 26.77 -5.99
CA VAL A 121 19.33 27.21 -7.39
C VAL A 121 20.66 27.94 -7.59
N ALA A 122 21.44 27.50 -8.57
CA ALA A 122 22.72 28.07 -8.96
C ALA A 122 22.75 28.52 -10.43
N THR A 123 21.85 28.00 -11.28
CA THR A 123 21.79 28.33 -12.72
C THR A 123 20.37 28.71 -13.15
N GLN A 124 20.25 29.41 -14.28
CA GLN A 124 18.94 29.74 -14.85
C GLN A 124 18.13 28.47 -15.18
N ASN A 125 18.80 27.43 -15.69
CA ASN A 125 18.15 26.14 -15.97
C ASN A 125 17.54 25.50 -14.71
N GLU A 126 18.25 25.55 -13.58
CA GLU A 126 17.71 25.09 -12.30
C GLU A 126 16.52 25.93 -11.82
N GLN A 127 16.55 27.24 -12.06
CA GLN A 127 15.43 28.14 -11.76
C GLN A 127 14.20 27.80 -12.60
N ASP A 128 14.40 27.50 -13.89
CA ASP A 128 13.32 27.14 -14.80
C ASP A 128 12.68 25.81 -14.41
N ILE A 129 13.48 24.82 -14.00
CA ILE A 129 13.00 23.54 -13.49
C ILE A 129 12.21 23.71 -12.17
N LEU A 130 12.69 24.55 -11.26
CA LEU A 130 11.94 24.89 -10.04
C LEU A 130 10.60 25.55 -10.37
N ASN A 131 10.58 26.50 -11.32
CA ASN A 131 9.37 27.18 -11.76
C ASN A 131 8.37 26.22 -12.41
N GLN A 132 8.85 25.31 -13.26
CA GLN A 132 8.02 24.25 -13.84
C GLN A 132 7.45 23.32 -12.77
N SER A 133 8.24 22.97 -11.76
CA SER A 133 7.79 22.12 -10.64
C SER A 133 6.70 22.82 -9.80
N ARG A 134 6.84 24.12 -9.53
CA ARG A 134 5.79 24.93 -8.88
C ARG A 134 4.52 25.00 -9.74
N ARG A 135 4.66 25.11 -11.06
CA ARG A 135 3.51 25.08 -11.98
C ARG A 135 2.79 23.74 -11.90
N ILE A 136 3.52 22.62 -11.93
CA ILE A 136 2.95 21.27 -11.80
C ILE A 136 2.14 21.14 -10.50
N ALA A 137 2.66 21.60 -9.36
CA ALA A 137 1.94 21.56 -8.09
C ALA A 137 0.62 22.33 -8.15
N ARG A 138 0.62 23.54 -8.76
CA ARG A 138 -0.60 24.32 -8.96
C ARG A 138 -1.60 23.62 -9.89
N ASP A 139 -1.12 23.05 -10.98
CA ASP A 139 -1.96 22.38 -11.97
C ASP A 139 -2.61 21.12 -11.34
N PHE A 140 -1.86 20.35 -10.54
CA PHE A 140 -2.37 19.24 -9.73
C PHE A 140 -3.42 19.69 -8.70
N SER A 141 -3.16 20.75 -7.93
CA SER A 141 -4.12 21.28 -6.95
C SER A 141 -5.38 21.86 -7.58
N SER A 142 -5.32 22.31 -8.84
CA SER A 142 -6.50 22.81 -9.56
C SER A 142 -7.50 21.70 -9.91
N ASN A 143 -7.07 20.44 -9.90
CA ASN A 143 -7.87 19.24 -10.17
C ASN A 143 -8.69 19.32 -11.48
N LYS A 144 -8.17 20.03 -12.50
CA LYS A 144 -8.84 20.23 -13.79
C LYS A 144 -8.63 19.06 -14.75
N GLU A 145 -7.40 18.55 -14.83
CA GLU A 145 -7.02 17.45 -15.72
C GLU A 145 -6.01 16.54 -15.02
N ALA A 146 -6.14 15.23 -15.24
CA ALA A 146 -5.19 14.24 -14.74
C ALA A 146 -4.04 14.07 -15.75
N PHE A 147 -2.80 14.22 -15.29
CA PHE A 147 -1.62 14.09 -16.14
C PHE A 147 -0.43 13.45 -15.42
N ASN A 148 0.47 12.85 -16.19
CA ASN A 148 1.71 12.30 -15.68
C ASN A 148 2.86 13.28 -15.87
N VAL A 149 3.83 13.21 -14.97
CA VAL A 149 5.05 14.03 -14.99
C VAL A 149 6.24 13.11 -14.98
N ILE A 150 7.22 13.37 -15.83
CA ILE A 150 8.44 12.56 -15.90
C ILE A 150 9.65 13.44 -15.66
N PHE A 151 10.36 13.17 -14.57
CA PHE A 151 11.64 13.76 -14.27
C PHE A 151 12.74 12.79 -14.70
N THR A 152 13.50 13.18 -15.71
CA THR A 152 14.57 12.35 -16.29
C THR A 152 15.91 13.08 -16.20
N GLY A 153 16.98 12.35 -15.98
CA GLY A 153 18.35 12.87 -15.93
C GLY A 153 19.21 12.12 -14.94
N GLU A 154 20.50 12.41 -14.88
CA GLU A 154 21.44 11.66 -14.04
C GLU A 154 21.16 11.78 -12.53
N ALA A 155 21.81 10.92 -11.74
CA ALA A 155 21.72 10.93 -10.30
C ALA A 155 22.20 12.27 -9.70
N GLY A 156 21.68 12.60 -8.51
CA GLY A 156 22.18 13.76 -7.75
C GLY A 156 21.68 15.14 -8.21
N ARG A 157 20.91 15.23 -9.30
CA ARG A 157 20.43 16.51 -9.86
C ARG A 157 19.16 17.08 -9.21
N GLY A 158 18.57 16.39 -8.22
CA GLY A 158 17.43 16.90 -7.44
C GLY A 158 16.02 16.49 -7.89
N LYS A 159 15.90 15.45 -8.74
CA LYS A 159 14.60 14.91 -9.20
C LYS A 159 13.68 14.50 -8.03
N SER A 160 14.16 13.62 -7.16
CA SER A 160 13.41 13.14 -5.98
C SER A 160 13.06 14.26 -5.02
N HIS A 161 13.93 15.27 -4.89
CA HIS A 161 13.70 16.47 -4.07
C HIS A 161 12.48 17.23 -4.57
N LEU A 162 12.47 17.59 -5.86
CA LEU A 162 11.35 18.35 -6.43
C LEU A 162 10.06 17.53 -6.52
N ALA A 163 10.15 16.21 -6.75
CA ALA A 163 8.99 15.32 -6.70
C ALA A 163 8.36 15.30 -5.30
N MET A 164 9.18 15.20 -4.25
CA MET A 164 8.70 15.27 -2.87
C MET A 164 8.17 16.67 -2.52
N ALA A 165 8.84 17.73 -2.95
CA ALA A 165 8.39 19.11 -2.73
C ALA A 165 7.00 19.36 -3.35
N ILE A 166 6.74 18.85 -4.57
CA ILE A 166 5.41 18.90 -5.20
C ILE A 166 4.40 18.14 -4.33
N LEU A 167 4.69 16.91 -3.91
CA LEU A 167 3.77 16.14 -3.07
C LEU A 167 3.47 16.83 -1.73
N GLN A 168 4.46 17.44 -1.09
CA GLN A 168 4.24 18.16 0.17
C GLN A 168 3.35 19.38 -0.04
N GLU A 169 3.59 20.15 -1.10
CA GLU A 169 2.78 21.33 -1.45
C GLU A 169 1.32 20.94 -1.69
N ILE A 170 1.06 19.96 -2.55
CA ILE A 170 -0.32 19.56 -2.88
C ILE A 170 -1.02 18.90 -1.68
N ASN A 171 -0.30 18.13 -0.85
CA ASN A 171 -0.88 17.50 0.33
C ASN A 171 -1.33 18.55 1.37
N GLU A 172 -0.59 19.66 1.49
CA GLU A 172 -0.96 20.76 2.38
C GLU A 172 -2.10 21.61 1.78
N GLN A 173 -2.05 21.93 0.49
CA GLN A 173 -3.09 22.70 -0.19
C GLN A 173 -4.44 21.97 -0.22
N LEU A 174 -4.44 20.64 -0.36
CA LEU A 174 -5.64 19.81 -0.53
C LEU A 174 -6.05 19.07 0.75
N LYS A 175 -5.53 19.47 1.92
CA LYS A 175 -5.76 18.78 3.21
C LYS A 175 -7.24 18.70 3.61
N ASP A 176 -8.06 19.65 3.18
CA ASP A 176 -9.49 19.70 3.46
C ASP A 176 -10.34 19.04 2.35
N ASP A 177 -9.75 18.73 1.19
CA ASP A 177 -10.44 18.20 0.01
C ASP A 177 -10.50 16.66 -0.04
N LYS A 178 -10.10 15.99 1.06
CA LYS A 178 -10.01 14.52 1.13
C LYS A 178 -9.18 13.95 -0.03
N LYS A 179 -8.00 14.52 -0.26
CA LYS A 179 -7.03 14.02 -1.24
C LYS A 179 -5.85 13.34 -0.55
N SER A 180 -5.34 12.27 -1.14
CA SER A 180 -4.21 11.51 -0.61
C SER A 180 -2.98 11.60 -1.51
N CYS A 181 -1.81 11.67 -0.87
CA CYS A 181 -0.52 11.71 -1.53
C CYS A 181 0.34 10.53 -1.05
N LEU A 182 1.10 9.92 -1.95
CA LEU A 182 1.99 8.80 -1.64
C LEU A 182 3.32 8.94 -2.38
N PHE A 183 4.41 8.71 -1.68
CA PHE A 183 5.75 8.63 -2.26
C PHE A 183 6.28 7.21 -2.14
N ILE A 184 6.66 6.59 -3.26
CA ILE A 184 7.24 5.24 -3.29
C ILE A 184 8.57 5.29 -4.02
N ASN A 185 9.65 5.02 -3.29
CA ASN A 185 10.94 4.70 -3.87
C ASN A 185 10.94 3.23 -4.29
N THR A 186 11.29 2.98 -5.56
CA THR A 186 11.23 1.64 -6.16
C THR A 186 12.14 0.65 -5.42
N SER A 187 13.30 1.07 -4.91
CA SER A 187 14.21 0.18 -4.16
C SER A 187 13.66 -0.19 -2.78
N GLU A 188 13.01 0.74 -2.08
CA GLU A 188 12.37 0.45 -0.79
C GLU A 188 11.13 -0.43 -0.95
N LEU A 189 10.33 -0.22 -2.01
CA LEU A 189 9.19 -1.10 -2.33
C LEU A 189 9.64 -2.57 -2.41
N VAL A 190 10.74 -2.80 -3.11
CA VAL A 190 11.31 -4.13 -3.31
C VAL A 190 11.83 -4.72 -2.01
N ARG A 191 12.48 -3.88 -1.20
CA ARG A 191 12.97 -4.28 0.11
C ARG A 191 11.83 -4.70 1.03
N GLU A 192 10.79 -3.89 1.15
CA GLU A 192 9.63 -4.16 2.01
C GLU A 192 8.92 -5.46 1.60
N ILE A 193 8.75 -5.70 0.31
CA ILE A 193 8.10 -6.92 -0.15
C ILE A 193 9.02 -8.15 0.01
N LYS A 194 10.34 -8.03 -0.19
CA LYS A 194 11.27 -9.12 0.15
C LYS A 194 11.27 -9.46 1.64
N ILE A 195 11.13 -8.45 2.52
CA ILE A 195 10.99 -8.67 3.96
C ILE A 195 9.69 -9.43 4.24
N SER A 196 8.57 -9.04 3.62
CA SER A 196 7.29 -9.73 3.80
C SER A 196 7.33 -11.19 3.36
N TRP A 197 8.23 -11.57 2.43
CA TRP A 197 8.42 -12.96 2.03
C TRP A 197 9.13 -13.85 3.07
N THR A 198 9.85 -13.23 4.01
CA THR A 198 10.55 -13.95 5.09
C THR A 198 9.60 -14.31 6.24
N TYR A 199 8.50 -13.58 6.37
CA TYR A 199 7.41 -13.87 7.30
C TYR A 199 6.25 -14.53 6.54
N ASP A 200 5.38 -15.28 7.22
CA ASP A 200 4.27 -16.01 6.56
C ASP A 200 3.13 -15.08 6.07
N ASP A 201 3.40 -13.76 6.01
CA ASP A 201 2.47 -12.67 5.67
C ASP A 201 2.64 -12.21 4.20
N LYS A 202 3.06 -13.14 3.34
CA LYS A 202 3.58 -12.89 1.98
C LYS A 202 2.65 -12.07 1.09
N LYS A 203 1.36 -12.39 1.14
CA LYS A 203 0.36 -11.90 0.19
C LYS A 203 -0.25 -10.57 0.63
N HIS A 204 -0.27 -10.29 1.93
CA HIS A 204 -0.99 -9.16 2.48
C HIS A 204 -0.28 -7.83 2.23
N GLU A 205 1.05 -7.78 2.35
CA GLU A 205 1.77 -6.50 2.22
C GLU A 205 1.95 -6.05 0.76
N GLU A 206 2.25 -6.98 -0.14
CA GLU A 206 2.31 -6.70 -1.59
C GLU A 206 0.98 -6.17 -2.11
N GLU A 207 -0.13 -6.88 -1.82
CA GLU A 207 -1.47 -6.47 -2.22
C GLU A 207 -1.82 -5.11 -1.61
N ARG A 208 -1.51 -4.89 -0.34
CA ARG A 208 -1.77 -3.62 0.35
C ARG A 208 -1.03 -2.45 -0.29
N LEU A 209 0.28 -2.60 -0.56
CA LEU A 209 1.09 -1.54 -1.19
C LEU A 209 0.65 -1.28 -2.63
N THR A 210 0.36 -2.34 -3.39
CA THR A 210 -0.14 -2.24 -4.76
C THR A 210 -1.49 -1.53 -4.81
N ASP A 211 -2.43 -1.90 -3.95
CA ASP A 211 -3.75 -1.25 -3.85
C ASP A 211 -3.63 0.19 -3.38
N LEU A 212 -2.72 0.49 -2.46
CA LEU A 212 -2.46 1.86 -2.05
C LEU A 212 -1.96 2.70 -3.22
N MET A 213 -0.96 2.23 -3.96
CA MET A 213 -0.45 2.90 -5.16
C MET A 213 -1.52 3.09 -6.25
N ARG A 214 -2.45 2.14 -6.40
CA ARG A 214 -3.57 2.24 -7.35
C ARG A 214 -4.62 3.27 -6.94
N THR A 215 -4.85 3.47 -5.63
CA THR A 215 -6.04 4.20 -5.12
C THR A 215 -5.76 5.61 -4.60
N VAL A 216 -4.50 5.96 -4.32
CA VAL A 216 -4.14 7.32 -3.89
C VAL A 216 -4.37 8.35 -4.98
N ASP A 217 -4.76 9.57 -4.60
CA ASP A 217 -5.07 10.62 -5.57
C ASP A 217 -3.81 11.09 -6.33
N TYR A 218 -2.68 11.26 -5.62
CA TYR A 218 -1.39 11.67 -6.20
C TYR A 218 -0.27 10.71 -5.80
N LEU A 219 0.53 10.28 -6.77
CA LEU A 219 1.58 9.28 -6.58
C LEU A 219 2.93 9.80 -7.10
N VAL A 220 3.99 9.59 -6.31
CA VAL A 220 5.38 9.62 -6.82
C VAL A 220 5.91 8.19 -6.86
N ILE A 221 6.44 7.79 -8.02
CA ILE A 221 7.28 6.61 -8.19
C ILE A 221 8.70 7.10 -8.45
N ASP A 222 9.58 6.92 -7.46
CA ASP A 222 10.93 7.45 -7.43
C ASP A 222 11.98 6.39 -7.80
N ASP A 223 13.02 6.84 -8.53
CA ASP A 223 14.12 6.05 -9.06
C ASP A 223 13.64 4.82 -9.86
N LEU A 224 12.64 5.03 -10.73
CA LEU A 224 12.15 4.02 -11.65
C LEU A 224 13.25 3.66 -12.66
N GLY A 225 13.59 2.38 -12.77
CA GLY A 225 14.62 1.84 -13.65
C GLY A 225 15.81 1.23 -12.89
N THR A 226 15.93 1.48 -11.59
CA THR A 226 16.97 0.86 -10.76
C THR A 226 16.77 -0.66 -10.65
N GLU A 227 15.53 -1.14 -10.72
CA GLU A 227 15.20 -2.56 -10.66
C GLU A 227 15.73 -3.38 -11.84
N ALA A 228 15.94 -2.74 -13.00
CA ALA A 228 16.52 -3.40 -14.17
C ALA A 228 17.97 -3.85 -13.93
N SER A 229 18.64 -3.29 -12.91
CA SER A 229 20.00 -3.67 -12.50
C SER A 229 20.05 -4.79 -11.46
N PHE A 230 18.89 -5.31 -11.03
CA PHE A 230 18.86 -6.39 -10.05
C PHE A 230 19.40 -7.70 -10.63
N GLN A 231 20.27 -8.36 -9.86
CA GLN A 231 20.86 -9.64 -10.24
C GLN A 231 19.81 -10.75 -10.34
N ASP A 232 18.73 -10.64 -9.56
CA ASP A 232 17.60 -11.54 -9.62
C ASP A 232 16.58 -11.06 -10.66
N LYS A 233 16.61 -11.71 -11.83
CA LYS A 233 15.73 -11.43 -12.94
C LYS A 233 14.25 -11.63 -12.59
N GLN A 234 13.92 -12.62 -11.75
CA GLN A 234 12.53 -12.87 -11.36
C GLN A 234 11.99 -11.73 -10.49
N ALA A 235 12.82 -11.21 -9.58
CA ALA A 235 12.46 -10.03 -8.80
C ALA A 235 12.24 -8.81 -9.70
N GLY A 236 13.10 -8.61 -10.73
CA GLY A 236 12.93 -7.56 -11.73
C GLY A 236 11.61 -7.66 -12.49
N ASP A 237 11.31 -8.83 -13.07
CA ASP A 237 10.11 -9.07 -13.87
C ASP A 237 8.82 -8.86 -13.04
N TRP A 238 8.84 -9.29 -11.77
CA TRP A 238 7.70 -9.13 -10.87
C TRP A 238 7.46 -7.66 -10.46
N ILE A 239 8.51 -6.86 -10.24
CA ILE A 239 8.34 -5.40 -10.01
C ILE A 239 7.70 -4.74 -11.22
N GLN A 240 8.15 -5.11 -12.43
CA GLN A 240 7.53 -4.59 -13.65
C GLN A 240 6.04 -4.95 -13.74
N ALA A 241 5.63 -6.11 -13.22
CA ALA A 241 4.22 -6.49 -13.14
C ALA A 241 3.44 -5.61 -12.15
N ILE A 242 3.98 -5.29 -10.97
CA ILE A 242 3.36 -4.34 -10.03
C ILE A 242 3.21 -2.96 -10.67
N ILE A 243 4.30 -2.45 -11.24
CA ILE A 243 4.31 -1.14 -11.90
C ILE A 243 3.28 -1.11 -13.04
N TYR A 244 3.20 -2.16 -13.85
CA TYR A 244 2.17 -2.29 -14.88
C TYR A 244 0.76 -2.26 -14.29
N ASN A 245 0.48 -3.04 -13.24
CA ASN A 245 -0.84 -3.09 -12.61
C ASN A 245 -1.27 -1.73 -12.05
N VAL A 246 -0.32 -0.93 -11.55
CA VAL A 246 -0.57 0.41 -11.05
C VAL A 246 -0.90 1.36 -12.20
N PHE A 247 -0.04 1.44 -13.21
CA PHE A 247 -0.24 2.33 -14.36
C PHE A 247 -1.41 1.91 -15.26
N ASN A 248 -1.85 0.65 -15.20
CA ASN A 248 -3.02 0.20 -15.94
C ASN A 248 -4.35 0.71 -15.34
N VAL A 249 -4.35 1.07 -14.05
CA VAL A 249 -5.55 1.56 -13.34
C VAL A 249 -5.53 3.08 -13.16
N ARG A 250 -4.34 3.67 -13.04
CA ARG A 250 -4.19 5.12 -12.88
C ARG A 250 -4.32 5.82 -14.24
N GLU A 251 -5.15 6.86 -14.30
CA GLU A 251 -5.36 7.69 -15.50
C GLU A 251 -4.47 8.97 -15.50
N GLY A 252 -3.66 9.18 -14.45
CA GLY A 252 -2.77 10.34 -14.32
C GLY A 252 -2.31 10.60 -12.89
N ASN A 253 -1.98 11.87 -12.61
CA ASN A 253 -1.54 12.39 -11.31
C ASN A 253 -0.38 11.61 -10.71
N THR A 254 0.54 11.18 -11.58
CA THR A 254 1.72 10.39 -11.20
C THR A 254 2.97 11.12 -11.63
N ILE A 255 3.89 11.33 -10.69
CA ILE A 255 5.23 11.83 -10.97
C ILE A 255 6.18 10.64 -10.96
N ILE A 256 6.91 10.47 -12.05
CA ILE A 256 7.93 9.44 -12.20
C ILE A 256 9.29 10.11 -12.19
N THR A 257 10.22 9.64 -11.37
CA THR A 257 11.63 10.02 -11.49
C THR A 257 12.43 8.83 -12.04
N THR A 258 13.32 9.09 -13.00
CA THR A 258 14.15 8.04 -13.60
C THR A 258 15.54 8.58 -13.95
N ASN A 259 16.54 7.71 -13.81
CA ASN A 259 17.90 7.97 -14.31
C ASN A 259 18.07 7.50 -15.77
N LEU A 260 17.09 6.79 -16.33
CA LEU A 260 17.13 6.27 -17.69
C LEU A 260 16.71 7.35 -18.69
N GLN A 261 17.45 7.47 -19.78
CA GLN A 261 17.04 8.28 -20.92
C GLN A 261 15.92 7.58 -21.71
N GLY A 262 15.23 8.30 -22.59
CA GLY A 262 14.04 7.78 -23.29
C GLY A 262 14.27 6.51 -24.11
N SER A 263 15.47 6.29 -24.66
CA SER A 263 15.83 5.05 -25.36
C SER A 263 16.08 3.88 -24.40
N GLU A 264 16.65 4.16 -23.22
CA GLU A 264 16.93 3.17 -22.18
C GLU A 264 15.65 2.75 -21.48
N LEU A 265 14.76 3.70 -21.20
CA LEU A 265 13.44 3.43 -20.63
C LEU A 265 12.63 2.47 -21.52
N LYS A 266 12.65 2.67 -22.85
CA LYS A 266 12.02 1.78 -23.84
C LYS A 266 12.64 0.38 -23.90
N ARG A 267 13.89 0.21 -23.50
CA ARG A 267 14.55 -1.11 -23.41
C ARG A 267 14.26 -1.79 -22.07
N ALA A 268 14.17 -1.00 -21.01
CA ALA A 268 13.95 -1.48 -19.65
C ALA A 268 12.51 -1.98 -19.43
N TYR A 269 11.52 -1.33 -20.05
CA TYR A 269 10.10 -1.68 -19.88
C TYR A 269 9.44 -2.06 -21.19
N ASN A 270 8.43 -2.93 -21.09
CA ASN A 270 7.54 -3.24 -22.19
C ASN A 270 6.85 -1.96 -22.71
N ASN A 271 6.68 -1.85 -24.03
CA ASN A 271 5.94 -0.78 -24.73
C ASN A 271 4.58 -0.46 -24.09
N LYS A 272 3.87 -1.44 -23.52
CA LYS A 272 2.60 -1.22 -22.82
C LYS A 272 2.77 -0.33 -21.57
N ILE A 273 3.78 -0.60 -20.74
CA ILE A 273 4.09 0.20 -19.55
C ILE A 273 4.50 1.61 -19.97
N ILE A 274 5.38 1.71 -20.98
CA ILE A 274 5.82 3.00 -21.52
C ILE A 274 4.64 3.84 -22.03
N SER A 275 3.71 3.22 -22.76
CA SER A 275 2.51 3.91 -23.25
C SER A 275 1.67 4.48 -22.11
N ARG A 276 1.54 3.76 -20.99
CA ARG A 276 0.79 4.24 -19.81
C ARG A 276 1.53 5.32 -19.03
N ILE A 277 2.85 5.18 -18.87
CA ILE A 277 3.68 6.20 -18.23
C ILE A 277 3.64 7.52 -19.03
N LEU A 278 3.70 7.43 -20.36
CA LEU A 278 3.66 8.58 -21.26
C LEU A 278 2.24 9.11 -21.53
N GLU A 279 1.21 8.39 -21.11
CA GLU A 279 -0.18 8.81 -21.24
C GLU A 279 -0.37 10.13 -20.48
N ASN A 280 -0.97 11.12 -21.16
CA ASN A 280 -1.17 12.47 -20.64
C ASN A 280 0.12 13.16 -20.11
N SER A 281 1.33 12.73 -20.52
CA SER A 281 2.59 13.33 -20.07
C SER A 281 3.17 14.37 -21.04
N LYS A 282 2.49 14.63 -22.16
CA LYS A 282 2.98 15.53 -23.22
C LYS A 282 3.08 16.96 -22.68
N GLY A 283 4.29 17.52 -22.67
CA GLY A 283 4.58 18.84 -22.10
C GLY A 283 5.01 18.84 -20.63
N ASN A 284 4.98 17.68 -19.97
CA ASN A 284 5.33 17.49 -18.55
C ASN A 284 6.53 16.54 -18.35
N ILE A 285 7.37 16.40 -19.39
CA ILE A 285 8.66 15.69 -19.31
C ILE A 285 9.75 16.73 -19.05
N ILE A 286 10.29 16.73 -17.83
CA ILE A 286 11.33 17.67 -17.40
C ILE A 286 12.68 16.96 -17.38
N LYS A 287 13.62 17.52 -18.12
CA LYS A 287 14.99 17.03 -18.22
C LYS A 287 15.90 17.78 -17.25
N PHE A 288 16.53 17.03 -16.35
CA PHE A 288 17.52 17.52 -15.39
C PHE A 288 18.94 17.44 -16.00
N GLU A 289 19.08 17.91 -17.24
CA GLU A 289 20.35 17.98 -17.97
C GLU A 289 21.10 19.29 -17.61
N GLY A 290 22.43 19.27 -17.52
CA GLY A 290 23.24 20.47 -17.26
C GLY A 290 23.18 21.06 -15.84
N ILE A 291 22.49 20.40 -14.91
CA ILE A 291 22.51 20.69 -13.46
C ILE A 291 23.78 20.06 -12.88
N THR A 292 24.43 20.59 -11.84
CA THR A 292 25.56 19.91 -11.13
C THR A 292 25.08 18.88 -10.11
N ASP A 293 25.89 17.89 -9.73
CA ASP A 293 25.48 16.95 -8.69
C ASP A 293 25.40 17.68 -7.34
N LYS A 294 24.18 17.83 -6.82
CA LYS A 294 23.90 18.56 -5.58
C LYS A 294 24.24 17.76 -4.33
N ARG A 295 24.65 16.49 -4.44
CA ARG A 295 25.13 15.67 -3.32
C ARG A 295 26.58 15.96 -2.95
N MET A 296 27.33 16.59 -3.86
CA MET A 296 28.75 16.92 -3.67
C MET A 296 28.98 18.33 -3.11
N ASN A 297 27.91 19.11 -2.86
CA ASN A 297 27.94 20.54 -2.49
C ASN A 297 27.08 20.89 -1.28
#